data_AF-W5YLN5-F1
#
_entry.id   AF-W5YLN5-F1
#
_cell.length_a   1.000
_cell.length_b   1.000
_cell.length_c   1.000
_cell.angle_alpha   90.00
_cell.angle_beta   90.00
_cell.angle_gamma   90.00
#
_symmetry.space_group_name_H-M   'P 1'
#
loop_
_entity.id
_entity.type
_entity.pdbx_description
1 polymer ?
#
loop_
_entity_poly.entity_id
_entity_poly.type
_entity_poly.pdbx_seq_one_letter_code
_entity_poly.pdbx_strand_id
1 'polypeptide(L)'
;MGHSRGGNAVAKAVSYNRDFAINNRNNGEESFTRIHDIRGVFSLAPTDFDQEAPTNTAWVTLSPYCDGDVANPHGIYMYDNLRYNPDNVDGAQFMITSIGANHNYYNSFWFNDDATLNGFDPYCSEASPIEGRYAREDQERHGEFLIASFLRLFVGGETQFAGYWGGKERLPESACPIGVETCDELIHLSFQQPKDSIIVVDDTLDASSLEQNNLENANSSGATDVLFWCSPSFGGGWIVETILPMAIWIVAFRPRRFLGRPRFRLGIWVLRLTFLLCSQKRGWM
;
A
#
# COMPACT_ATOMS: atom_id res chain seq x y z
N MET A 1 -0.89 15.99 1.75
CA MET A 1 -0.21 14.85 2.40
C MET A 1 -0.42 14.91 3.90
N GLY A 2 -0.33 13.79 4.60
CA GLY A 2 -0.41 13.77 6.06
C GLY A 2 0.18 12.48 6.65
N HIS A 3 0.65 12.55 7.90
CA HIS A 3 1.25 11.44 8.63
C HIS A 3 0.33 10.96 9.76
N SER A 4 0.26 9.66 10.05
CA SER A 4 -0.53 9.09 11.15
C SER A 4 -2.02 9.49 11.03
N ARG A 5 -2.61 10.08 12.08
CA ARG A 5 -3.96 10.69 12.02
C ARG A 5 -4.10 11.79 10.96
N GLY A 6 -3.01 12.48 10.63
CA GLY A 6 -2.97 13.43 9.52
C GLY A 6 -3.16 12.75 8.16
N GLY A 7 -2.73 11.48 8.02
CA GLY A 7 -3.01 10.66 6.84
C GLY A 7 -4.49 10.35 6.67
N ASN A 8 -5.20 10.03 7.77
CA ASN A 8 -6.67 9.94 7.78
C ASN A 8 -7.33 11.29 7.44
N ALA A 9 -6.83 12.38 8.01
CA ALA A 9 -7.39 13.70 7.80
C ALA A 9 -7.33 14.12 6.32
N VAL A 10 -6.27 13.79 5.58
CA VAL A 10 -6.20 14.10 4.15
C VAL A 10 -7.11 13.21 3.30
N ALA A 11 -7.44 12.00 3.73
CA ALA A 11 -8.47 11.18 3.07
C ALA A 11 -9.84 11.84 3.23
N LYS A 12 -10.19 12.25 4.45
CA LYS A 12 -11.41 13.01 4.74
C LYS A 12 -11.47 14.32 3.96
N ALA A 13 -10.33 15.01 3.81
CA ALA A 13 -10.26 16.25 3.03
C ALA A 13 -10.65 16.03 1.55
N VAL A 14 -10.28 14.90 0.94
CA VAL A 14 -10.70 14.55 -0.43
C VAL A 14 -12.21 14.37 -0.50
N SER A 15 -12.79 13.59 0.41
CA SER A 15 -14.24 13.36 0.47
C SER A 15 -15.01 14.66 0.73
N TYR A 16 -14.58 15.44 1.73
CA TYR A 16 -15.19 16.70 2.13
C TYR A 16 -15.14 17.75 1.01
N ASN A 17 -14.01 17.88 0.31
CA ASN A 17 -13.85 18.82 -0.81
C ASN A 17 -14.87 18.59 -1.95
N ARG A 18 -15.41 17.37 -2.05
CA ARG A 18 -16.37 16.98 -3.09
C ARG A 18 -17.82 16.95 -2.62
N ASP A 19 -18.07 17.19 -1.34
CA ASP A 19 -19.42 17.17 -0.80
C ASP A 19 -20.25 18.35 -1.34
N PHE A 20 -21.18 18.03 -2.23
CA PHE A 20 -22.07 18.98 -2.88
C PHE A 20 -22.96 19.74 -1.88
N ALA A 21 -23.38 19.11 -0.78
CA ALA A 21 -24.22 19.77 0.23
C ALA A 21 -23.45 20.81 1.03
N ILE A 22 -22.13 20.71 1.10
CA ILE A 22 -21.24 21.69 1.74
C ILE A 22 -20.89 22.80 0.75
N ASN A 23 -20.53 22.42 -0.48
CA ASN A 23 -20.15 23.36 -1.53
C ASN A 23 -21.28 24.33 -1.95
N ASN A 24 -22.56 23.94 -1.79
CA ASN A 24 -23.69 24.80 -2.12
C ASN A 24 -24.21 25.70 -0.97
N ARG A 25 -23.65 25.61 0.25
CA ARG A 25 -24.16 26.43 1.38
C ARG A 25 -23.95 27.93 1.19
N ASN A 26 -22.99 28.33 0.35
CA ASN A 26 -22.55 29.72 0.23
C ASN A 26 -22.74 30.32 -1.17
N ASN A 27 -23.63 29.77 -2.02
CA ASN A 27 -23.92 30.29 -3.37
C ASN A 27 -22.68 30.63 -4.23
N GLY A 28 -21.53 29.98 -3.97
CA GLY A 28 -20.29 30.20 -4.72
C GLY A 28 -19.51 31.49 -4.39
N GLU A 29 -19.83 32.22 -3.33
CA GLU A 29 -19.21 33.54 -3.05
C GLU A 29 -17.91 33.49 -2.20
N GLU A 30 -17.67 32.42 -1.43
CA GLU A 30 -16.49 32.31 -0.55
C GLU A 30 -15.38 31.46 -1.19
N SER A 31 -14.16 31.98 -1.25
CA SER A 31 -13.00 31.27 -1.83
C SER A 31 -12.70 29.90 -1.18
N PHE A 32 -13.18 29.69 0.05
CA PHE A 32 -13.02 28.47 0.85
C PHE A 32 -14.09 27.39 0.60
N THR A 33 -15.19 27.69 -0.12
CA THR A 33 -16.24 26.71 -0.43
C THR A 33 -16.21 26.23 -1.89
N ARG A 34 -15.17 26.61 -2.63
CA ARG A 34 -14.96 26.12 -3.99
C ARG A 34 -14.31 24.74 -3.93
N ILE A 35 -14.80 23.81 -4.76
CA ILE A 35 -14.14 22.52 -4.99
C ILE A 35 -12.72 22.78 -5.51
N HIS A 36 -11.72 22.32 -4.76
CA HIS A 36 -10.33 22.36 -5.15
C HIS A 36 -9.98 21.15 -6.03
N ASP A 37 -9.14 21.38 -7.04
CA ASP A 37 -8.57 20.32 -7.88
C ASP A 37 -7.41 19.64 -7.14
N ILE A 38 -7.75 18.72 -6.22
CA ILE A 38 -6.75 17.92 -5.50
C ILE A 38 -6.24 16.84 -6.46
N ARG A 39 -5.02 17.03 -6.97
CA ARG A 39 -4.44 16.14 -8.00
C ARG A 39 -3.73 14.92 -7.44
N GLY A 40 -3.21 15.00 -6.23
CA GLY A 40 -2.42 13.94 -5.62
C GLY A 40 -2.37 14.03 -4.11
N VAL A 41 -2.53 12.90 -3.43
CA VAL A 41 -2.44 12.81 -1.98
C VAL A 41 -1.51 11.67 -1.60
N PHE A 42 -0.55 11.99 -0.73
CA PHE A 42 0.35 11.02 -0.11
C PHE A 42 -0.03 10.87 1.37
N SER A 43 -0.43 9.67 1.76
CA SER A 43 -0.84 9.31 3.10
C SER A 43 0.25 8.44 3.73
N LEU A 44 0.96 9.01 4.71
CA LEU A 44 2.20 8.46 5.26
C LEU A 44 1.93 7.80 6.60
N ALA A 45 2.15 6.50 6.71
CA ALA A 45 1.77 5.72 7.89
C ALA A 45 0.36 6.07 8.42
N PRO A 46 -0.69 6.09 7.57
CA PRO A 46 -1.97 6.61 8.00
C PRO A 46 -2.66 5.70 9.00
N THR A 47 -3.39 6.30 9.92
CA THR A 47 -4.50 5.61 10.59
C THR A 47 -5.69 5.51 9.64
N ASP A 48 -6.61 4.57 9.85
CA ASP A 48 -7.92 4.59 9.18
C ASP A 48 -9.01 3.95 10.04
N PHE A 49 -9.58 4.73 10.95
CA PHE A 49 -10.62 4.22 11.86
C PHE A 49 -12.02 4.22 11.24
N ASP A 50 -12.20 4.92 10.12
CA ASP A 50 -13.49 5.20 9.50
C ASP A 50 -13.62 4.59 8.08
N GLN A 51 -12.64 3.80 7.65
CA GLN A 51 -12.61 3.13 6.34
C GLN A 51 -12.75 4.11 5.16
N GLU A 52 -11.92 5.15 5.17
CA GLU A 52 -11.99 6.20 4.16
C GLU A 52 -11.79 5.66 2.74
N ALA A 53 -12.49 6.23 1.77
CA ALA A 53 -12.41 5.85 0.37
C ALA A 53 -12.17 7.10 -0.52
N PRO A 54 -10.90 7.57 -0.62
CA PRO A 54 -10.56 8.77 -1.39
C PRO A 54 -10.56 8.49 -2.91
N THR A 55 -11.75 8.37 -3.51
CA THR A 55 -11.95 8.09 -4.95
C THR A 55 -11.35 9.17 -5.85
N ASN A 56 -11.23 8.91 -7.16
CA ASN A 56 -10.92 9.86 -8.25
C ASN A 56 -9.76 10.83 -7.97
N THR A 57 -8.77 10.40 -7.20
CA THR A 57 -7.60 11.20 -6.80
C THR A 57 -6.39 10.29 -6.90
N ALA A 58 -5.27 10.77 -7.46
CA ALA A 58 -4.04 9.99 -7.37
C ALA A 58 -3.66 9.87 -5.89
N TRP A 59 -3.49 8.64 -5.40
CA TRP A 59 -3.38 8.37 -3.98
C TRP A 59 -2.29 7.35 -3.68
N VAL A 60 -1.50 7.63 -2.64
CA VAL A 60 -0.54 6.69 -2.07
C VAL A 60 -0.87 6.46 -0.61
N THR A 61 -0.99 5.19 -0.23
CA THR A 61 -0.87 4.75 1.17
C THR A 61 0.52 4.15 1.37
N LEU A 62 1.37 4.79 2.17
CA LEU A 62 2.60 4.19 2.65
C LEU A 62 2.36 3.57 4.02
N SER A 63 2.48 2.25 4.13
CA SER A 63 2.40 1.48 5.37
C SER A 63 3.80 1.06 5.83
N PRO A 64 4.32 1.59 6.95
CA PRO A 64 5.51 1.04 7.59
C PRO A 64 5.19 -0.34 8.17
N TYR A 65 6.06 -1.31 7.95
CA TYR A 65 5.88 -2.67 8.46
C TYR A 65 5.97 -2.72 10.00
N CYS A 66 6.86 -1.92 10.57
CA CYS A 66 7.10 -1.84 12.01
C CYS A 66 6.35 -0.66 12.64
N ASP A 67 5.09 -0.49 12.24
CA ASP A 67 4.19 0.47 12.86
C ASP A 67 3.81 -0.02 14.28
N GLY A 68 4.17 0.76 15.30
CA GLY A 68 3.85 0.51 16.71
C GLY A 68 2.74 1.40 17.26
N ASP A 69 2.46 2.53 16.61
CA ASP A 69 1.45 3.51 17.00
C ASP A 69 0.01 3.04 16.72
N VAL A 70 -0.18 2.11 15.78
CA VAL A 70 -1.46 1.44 15.53
C VAL A 70 -1.39 -0.06 15.80
N ALA A 71 -2.45 -0.60 16.42
CA ALA A 71 -2.54 -2.03 16.74
C ALA A 71 -2.69 -2.92 15.50
N ASN A 72 -2.93 -2.36 14.32
CA ASN A 72 -3.14 -3.04 13.06
C ASN A 72 -2.91 -2.04 11.92
N PRO A 73 -2.55 -2.48 10.70
CA PRO A 73 -2.21 -1.58 9.60
C PRO A 73 -3.48 -0.99 8.94
N HIS A 74 -4.34 -0.33 9.73
CA HIS A 74 -5.64 0.20 9.31
C HIS A 74 -5.55 1.08 8.07
N GLY A 75 -4.49 1.89 7.95
CA GLY A 75 -4.27 2.76 6.80
C GLY A 75 -4.33 2.08 5.43
N ILE A 76 -4.09 0.77 5.37
CA ILE A 76 -4.18 -0.05 4.14
C ILE A 76 -5.61 -0.07 3.59
N TYR A 77 -6.64 0.04 4.44
CA TYR A 77 -8.03 0.03 3.99
C TYR A 77 -8.34 1.12 2.97
N MET A 78 -7.69 2.28 3.05
CA MET A 78 -7.84 3.35 2.06
C MET A 78 -7.49 2.91 0.63
N TYR A 79 -6.50 2.03 0.48
CA TYR A 79 -6.14 1.46 -0.81
C TYR A 79 -7.08 0.31 -1.19
N ASP A 80 -7.31 -0.64 -0.28
CA ASP A 80 -8.10 -1.83 -0.59
C ASP A 80 -9.58 -1.52 -0.85
N ASN A 81 -10.17 -0.57 -0.12
CA ASN A 81 -11.55 -0.13 -0.33
C ASN A 81 -11.79 0.43 -1.73
N LEU A 82 -10.76 0.94 -2.40
CA LEU A 82 -10.85 1.51 -3.73
C LEU A 82 -10.66 0.48 -4.86
N ARG A 83 -10.14 -0.73 -4.56
CA ARG A 83 -9.81 -1.77 -5.55
C ARG A 83 -10.99 -2.14 -6.45
N TYR A 84 -12.18 -2.23 -5.87
CA TYR A 84 -13.41 -2.59 -6.58
C TYR A 84 -14.48 -1.52 -6.51
N ASN A 85 -14.16 -0.33 -5.99
CA ASN A 85 -15.12 0.75 -5.83
C ASN A 85 -15.53 1.31 -7.20
N PRO A 86 -16.82 1.25 -7.59
CA PRO A 86 -17.29 1.75 -8.88
C PRO A 86 -17.18 3.28 -9.01
N ASP A 87 -17.12 4.00 -7.89
CA ASP A 87 -17.01 5.46 -7.87
C ASP A 87 -15.56 5.93 -8.10
N ASN A 88 -14.56 5.03 -8.03
CA ASN A 88 -13.18 5.32 -8.40
C ASN A 88 -12.92 5.00 -9.89
N VAL A 89 -13.13 5.99 -10.74
CA VAL A 89 -13.06 5.86 -12.20
C VAL A 89 -11.66 6.15 -12.74
N ASP A 90 -10.99 7.18 -12.21
CA ASP A 90 -9.72 7.70 -12.76
C ASP A 90 -8.61 7.91 -11.71
N GLY A 91 -8.88 7.64 -10.43
CA GLY A 91 -7.93 7.83 -9.35
C GLY A 91 -6.88 6.72 -9.33
N ALA A 92 -5.66 7.02 -9.77
CA ALA A 92 -4.53 6.09 -9.67
C ALA A 92 -4.24 5.77 -8.19
N GLN A 93 -4.32 4.48 -7.82
CA GLN A 93 -4.13 4.02 -6.45
C GLN A 93 -2.82 3.27 -6.30
N PHE A 94 -2.05 3.64 -5.27
CA PHE A 94 -0.79 3.02 -4.92
C PHE A 94 -0.77 2.66 -3.44
N MET A 95 -0.11 1.54 -3.14
CA MET A 95 0.23 1.16 -1.79
C MET A 95 1.70 0.79 -1.75
N ILE A 96 2.39 1.32 -0.74
CA ILE A 96 3.78 1.00 -0.46
C ILE A 96 3.83 0.31 0.90
N THR A 97 4.40 -0.89 0.96
CA THR A 97 4.79 -1.51 2.22
C THR A 97 6.30 -1.36 2.37
N SER A 98 6.73 -0.67 3.42
CA SER A 98 8.15 -0.50 3.72
C SER A 98 8.54 -1.44 4.86
N ILE A 99 9.18 -2.56 4.50
CA ILE A 99 9.72 -3.55 5.43
C ILE A 99 10.77 -2.89 6.31
N GLY A 100 10.67 -3.12 7.62
CA GLY A 100 11.56 -2.53 8.62
C GLY A 100 11.41 -1.02 8.83
N ALA A 101 10.50 -0.33 8.15
CA ALA A 101 10.24 1.07 8.46
C ALA A 101 9.40 1.19 9.73
N ASN A 102 9.73 2.20 10.52
CA ASN A 102 9.10 2.55 11.77
C ASN A 102 8.06 3.67 11.58
N HIS A 103 7.01 3.73 12.39
CA HIS A 103 5.98 4.77 12.26
C HIS A 103 6.55 6.19 12.42
N ASN A 104 7.39 6.38 13.45
CA ASN A 104 7.89 7.68 13.90
C ASN A 104 9.01 8.23 13.02
N TYR A 105 9.80 7.37 12.38
CA TYR A 105 11.00 7.80 11.65
C TYR A 105 10.72 8.60 10.37
N TYR A 106 9.46 8.69 9.94
CA TYR A 106 9.03 9.67 8.94
C TYR A 106 8.86 11.09 9.47
N ASN A 107 9.06 11.30 10.77
CA ASN A 107 8.89 12.57 11.44
C ASN A 107 10.23 13.15 11.95
N SER A 108 10.36 14.47 11.90
CA SER A 108 11.56 15.18 12.37
C SER A 108 11.61 15.33 13.91
N PHE A 109 10.53 15.01 14.63
CA PHE A 109 10.32 15.28 16.06
C PHE A 109 10.00 14.03 16.90
N TRP A 110 9.45 12.97 16.31
CA TRP A 110 9.25 11.69 17.00
C TRP A 110 10.45 10.79 16.74
N PHE A 111 11.34 10.69 17.73
CA PHE A 111 12.61 9.98 17.59
C PHE A 111 12.60 8.59 18.22
N ASN A 112 11.60 8.28 19.05
CA ASN A 112 11.54 7.02 19.78
C ASN A 112 11.08 5.89 18.85
N ASP A 113 11.71 4.74 18.99
CA ASP A 113 11.25 3.50 18.37
C ASP A 113 9.98 3.00 19.08
N ASP A 114 8.83 3.15 18.43
CA ASP A 114 7.53 2.64 18.87
C ASP A 114 7.31 1.17 18.48
N ALA A 115 8.18 0.56 17.68
CA ALA A 115 8.02 -0.82 17.21
C ALA A 115 8.30 -1.89 18.27
N THR A 116 8.57 -1.49 19.52
CA THR A 116 8.85 -2.38 20.67
C THR A 116 7.83 -3.50 20.86
N LEU A 117 6.56 -3.26 20.49
CA LEU A 117 5.48 -4.27 20.51
C LEU A 117 5.74 -5.46 19.57
N ASN A 118 6.69 -5.34 18.65
CA ASN A 118 7.07 -6.37 17.67
C ASN A 118 8.52 -6.87 17.89
N GLY A 119 9.06 -6.75 19.10
CA GLY A 119 10.48 -7.00 19.38
C GLY A 119 11.00 -8.42 19.07
N PHE A 120 10.11 -9.38 18.79
CA PHE A 120 10.46 -10.73 18.32
C PHE A 120 10.54 -10.85 16.80
N ASP A 121 9.96 -9.89 16.07
CA ASP A 121 10.09 -9.81 14.61
C ASP A 121 11.48 -9.27 14.28
N PRO A 122 12.30 -10.02 13.52
CA PRO A 122 13.66 -9.63 13.23
C PRO A 122 13.78 -8.35 12.38
N TYR A 123 12.74 -7.92 11.67
CA TYR A 123 12.72 -6.65 10.93
C TYR A 123 12.28 -5.47 11.79
N CYS A 124 11.68 -5.70 12.95
CA CYS A 124 11.14 -4.66 13.82
C CYS A 124 11.87 -4.48 15.14
N SER A 125 12.95 -5.23 15.34
CA SER A 125 13.80 -5.12 16.52
C SER A 125 15.17 -4.58 16.12
N GLU A 126 15.58 -3.45 16.69
CA GLU A 126 16.94 -2.92 16.52
C GLU A 126 18.02 -3.86 17.08
N ALA A 127 17.64 -4.74 18.01
CA ALA A 127 18.55 -5.73 18.61
C ALA A 127 18.69 -7.01 17.77
N SER A 128 17.90 -7.16 16.71
CA SER A 128 17.95 -8.33 15.82
C SER A 128 19.19 -8.26 14.92
N PRO A 129 19.93 -9.36 14.73
CA PRO A 129 21.08 -9.40 13.83
C PRO A 129 20.69 -9.46 12.34
N ILE A 130 19.38 -9.47 12.00
CA ILE A 130 18.91 -9.51 10.61
C ILE A 130 18.91 -8.09 10.03
N GLU A 131 19.54 -7.94 8.87
CA GLU A 131 19.53 -6.71 8.07
C GLU A 131 18.12 -6.45 7.52
N GLY A 132 17.60 -5.24 7.71
CA GLY A 132 16.31 -4.84 7.13
C GLY A 132 15.52 -3.84 7.96
N ARG A 133 15.84 -3.69 9.26
CA ARG A 133 15.32 -2.57 10.06
C ARG A 133 15.95 -1.26 9.58
N TYR A 134 15.13 -0.25 9.27
CA TYR A 134 15.62 1.05 8.85
C TYR A 134 16.16 1.86 10.03
N ALA A 135 17.36 2.42 9.87
CA ALA A 135 17.77 3.59 10.63
C ALA A 135 16.94 4.80 10.20
N ARG A 136 16.82 5.80 11.09
CA ARG A 136 16.01 6.99 10.81
C ARG A 136 16.47 7.76 9.57
N GLU A 137 17.78 7.91 9.38
CA GLU A 137 18.35 8.58 8.20
C GLU A 137 18.02 7.82 6.90
N ASP A 138 18.10 6.49 6.91
CA ASP A 138 17.78 5.68 5.73
C ASP A 138 16.28 5.72 5.40
N GLN A 139 15.42 5.78 6.41
CA GLN A 139 13.98 5.93 6.23
C GLN A 139 13.62 7.32 5.68
N GLU A 140 14.28 8.37 6.16
CA GLU A 140 14.13 9.72 5.62
C GLU A 140 14.50 9.77 4.12
N ARG A 141 15.57 9.08 3.72
CA ARG A 141 16.03 9.02 2.32
C ARG A 141 15.03 8.37 1.37
N HIS A 142 14.45 7.21 1.69
CA HIS A 142 13.39 6.68 0.83
C HIS A 142 12.13 7.54 0.92
N GLY A 143 11.83 8.13 2.08
CA GLY A 143 10.63 8.92 2.30
C GLY A 143 10.65 10.15 1.39
N GLU A 144 11.79 10.82 1.33
CA GLU A 144 12.05 11.95 0.44
C GLU A 144 11.80 11.57 -1.03
N PHE A 145 12.42 10.47 -1.52
CA PHE A 145 12.21 10.05 -2.90
C PHE A 145 10.76 9.68 -3.19
N LEU A 146 10.12 8.88 -2.35
CA LEU A 146 8.76 8.39 -2.57
C LEU A 146 7.76 9.56 -2.58
N ILE A 147 7.83 10.45 -1.59
CA ILE A 147 6.93 11.61 -1.51
C ILE A 147 7.18 12.57 -2.66
N ALA A 148 8.45 12.93 -2.91
CA ALA A 148 8.78 13.91 -3.94
C ALA A 148 8.48 13.38 -5.35
N SER A 149 8.87 12.15 -5.68
CA SER A 149 8.64 11.56 -7.01
C SER A 149 7.16 11.43 -7.33
N PHE A 150 6.33 11.03 -6.35
CA PHE A 150 4.88 10.97 -6.51
C PHE A 150 4.30 12.35 -6.82
N LEU A 151 4.57 13.35 -5.98
CA LEU A 151 4.01 14.68 -6.14
C LEU A 151 4.49 15.34 -7.44
N ARG A 152 5.78 15.17 -7.78
CA ARG A 152 6.34 15.68 -9.05
C ARG A 152 5.68 15.03 -10.26
N LEU A 153 5.38 13.72 -10.22
CA LEU A 153 4.69 13.04 -11.31
C LEU A 153 3.22 13.47 -11.43
N PHE A 154 2.43 13.31 -10.37
CA PHE A 154 0.96 13.44 -10.44
C PHE A 154 0.46 14.88 -10.27
N VAL A 155 1.19 15.72 -9.55
CA VAL A 155 0.85 17.15 -9.38
C VAL A 155 1.64 18.00 -10.37
N GLY A 156 2.94 17.74 -10.50
CA GLY A 156 3.86 18.51 -11.35
C GLY A 156 3.91 18.09 -12.82
N GLY A 157 3.46 16.88 -13.17
CA GLY A 157 3.52 16.36 -14.54
C GLY A 157 4.91 15.90 -14.98
N GLU A 158 5.85 15.70 -14.06
CA GLU A 158 7.23 15.29 -14.37
C GLU A 158 7.32 13.79 -14.66
N THR A 159 7.34 13.44 -15.94
CA THR A 159 7.24 12.04 -16.41
C THR A 159 8.48 11.20 -16.15
N GLN A 160 9.60 11.79 -15.78
CA GLN A 160 10.84 11.08 -15.41
C GLN A 160 10.68 10.11 -14.24
N PHE A 161 9.64 10.28 -13.40
CA PHE A 161 9.34 9.39 -12.28
C PHE A 161 8.35 8.26 -12.63
N ALA A 162 7.79 8.26 -13.84
CA ALA A 162 6.75 7.31 -14.24
C ALA A 162 7.24 5.86 -14.31
N GLY A 163 8.56 5.64 -14.46
CA GLY A 163 9.15 4.30 -14.49
C GLY A 163 8.95 3.54 -13.17
N TYR A 164 9.26 4.19 -12.03
CA TYR A 164 9.06 3.61 -10.71
C TYR A 164 7.58 3.38 -10.41
N TRP A 165 6.74 4.43 -10.54
CA TRP A 165 5.31 4.35 -10.25
C TRP A 165 4.55 3.42 -11.21
N GLY A 166 5.10 3.13 -12.38
CA GLY A 166 4.59 2.13 -13.32
C GLY A 166 5.14 0.71 -13.10
N GLY A 167 5.96 0.48 -12.08
CA GLY A 167 6.58 -0.82 -11.76
C GLY A 167 7.61 -1.30 -12.78
N LYS A 168 8.22 -0.39 -13.54
CA LYS A 168 9.20 -0.72 -14.61
C LYS A 168 10.64 -0.41 -14.21
N GLU A 169 10.83 0.43 -13.21
CA GLU A 169 12.14 0.84 -12.71
C GLU A 169 12.22 0.62 -11.21
N ARG A 170 13.42 0.28 -10.74
CA ARG A 170 13.74 0.15 -9.32
C ARG A 170 13.85 1.54 -8.66
N LEU A 171 13.82 1.56 -7.33
CA LEU A 171 14.23 2.75 -6.58
C LEU A 171 15.68 3.11 -6.92
N PRO A 172 16.03 4.41 -6.98
CA PRO A 172 17.42 4.81 -7.12
C PRO A 172 18.20 4.45 -5.84
N GLU A 173 19.49 4.17 -5.99
CA GLU A 173 20.41 3.89 -4.87
C GLU A 173 20.36 5.00 -3.79
N SER A 174 20.16 6.25 -4.22
CA SER A 174 20.02 7.40 -3.30
C SER A 174 18.82 7.29 -2.36
N ALA A 175 17.83 6.46 -2.67
CA ALA A 175 16.67 6.18 -1.82
C ALA A 175 16.84 4.92 -0.96
N CYS A 176 17.83 4.06 -1.21
CA CYS A 176 18.08 2.85 -0.42
C CYS A 176 19.00 3.15 0.78
N PRO A 177 19.09 2.28 1.80
CA PRO A 177 19.99 2.48 2.94
C PRO A 177 21.44 2.80 2.54
N ILE A 178 22.18 3.50 3.39
CA ILE A 178 23.57 3.91 3.08
C ILE A 178 24.42 2.66 2.85
N GLY A 179 25.10 2.62 1.70
CA GLY A 179 25.93 1.49 1.29
C GLY A 179 25.17 0.32 0.65
N VAL A 180 23.86 0.46 0.42
CA VAL A 180 23.01 -0.57 -0.21
C VAL A 180 22.63 -0.14 -1.63
N GLU A 181 23.01 -0.95 -2.63
CA GLU A 181 22.77 -0.66 -4.06
C GLU A 181 21.28 -0.78 -4.45
N THR A 182 20.55 -1.74 -3.87
CA THR A 182 19.12 -1.97 -4.12
C THR A 182 18.37 -2.33 -2.83
N CYS A 183 17.15 -1.81 -2.74
CA CYS A 183 16.21 -2.02 -1.64
C CYS A 183 14.87 -2.60 -2.14
N ASP A 184 14.88 -3.29 -3.28
CA ASP A 184 13.67 -3.89 -3.89
C ASP A 184 12.97 -4.89 -2.95
N GLU A 185 13.73 -5.56 -2.07
CA GLU A 185 13.19 -6.47 -1.06
C GLU A 185 12.62 -5.74 0.17
N LEU A 186 12.90 -4.45 0.34
CA LEU A 186 12.47 -3.64 1.49
C LEU A 186 11.30 -2.71 1.17
N ILE A 187 11.14 -2.29 -0.08
CA ILE A 187 10.07 -1.37 -0.50
C ILE A 187 9.20 -2.04 -1.54
N HIS A 188 8.01 -2.48 -1.14
CA HIS A 188 7.09 -3.19 -2.03
C HIS A 188 6.03 -2.23 -2.54
N LEU A 189 5.97 -2.05 -3.86
CA LEU A 189 4.96 -1.22 -4.53
C LEU A 189 3.83 -2.10 -5.07
N SER A 190 2.61 -1.78 -4.66
CA SER A 190 1.37 -2.27 -5.24
C SER A 190 0.62 -1.12 -5.90
N PHE A 191 -0.03 -1.40 -7.03
CA PHE A 191 -0.84 -0.41 -7.72
C PHE A 191 -2.05 -1.04 -8.39
N GLN A 192 -3.14 -0.28 -8.46
CA GLN A 192 -4.36 -0.71 -9.14
C GLN A 192 -4.29 -0.30 -10.61
N GLN A 193 -4.50 -1.25 -11.49
CA GLN A 193 -4.65 -1.01 -12.92
C GLN A 193 -6.14 -0.93 -13.29
N PRO A 194 -6.51 -0.21 -14.36
CA PRO A 194 -7.88 -0.20 -14.84
C PRO A 194 -8.41 -1.62 -15.07
N LYS A 195 -9.70 -1.85 -14.81
CA LYS A 195 -10.35 -3.18 -14.93
C LYS A 195 -10.12 -3.84 -16.30
N ASP A 196 -10.11 -3.04 -17.36
CA ASP A 196 -9.90 -3.51 -18.74
C ASP A 196 -8.44 -3.91 -19.05
N SER A 197 -7.52 -3.66 -18.12
CA SER A 197 -6.08 -3.92 -18.25
C SER A 197 -5.56 -5.00 -17.31
N ILE A 198 -6.43 -5.63 -16.51
CA ILE A 198 -6.07 -6.71 -15.58
C ILE A 198 -6.69 -8.05 -15.97
N ILE A 199 -6.02 -9.12 -15.57
CA ILE A 199 -6.61 -10.45 -15.46
C ILE A 199 -6.73 -10.72 -13.96
N VAL A 200 -7.96 -10.86 -13.48
CA VAL A 200 -8.20 -11.21 -12.08
C VAL A 200 -7.98 -12.71 -11.95
N VAL A 201 -6.85 -13.09 -11.36
CA VAL A 201 -6.58 -14.51 -11.05
C VAL A 201 -7.45 -14.93 -9.88
N ASP A 202 -7.49 -14.12 -8.83
CA ASP A 202 -8.26 -14.34 -7.62
C ASP A 202 -8.65 -12.97 -7.04
N ASP A 203 -9.89 -12.79 -6.61
CA ASP A 203 -10.37 -11.53 -6.03
C ASP A 203 -10.47 -11.56 -4.50
N THR A 204 -10.38 -12.73 -3.88
CA THR A 204 -10.50 -12.95 -2.44
C THR A 204 -11.76 -12.32 -1.82
N LEU A 205 -12.87 -12.25 -2.56
CA LEU A 205 -14.12 -11.62 -2.11
C LEU A 205 -15.04 -12.54 -1.30
N ASP A 206 -14.88 -13.85 -1.43
CA ASP A 206 -15.56 -14.83 -0.60
C ASP A 206 -14.68 -16.04 -0.27
N ALA A 207 -15.08 -16.86 0.71
CA ALA A 207 -14.28 -17.98 1.21
C ALA A 207 -13.97 -19.06 0.16
N SER A 208 -14.74 -19.17 -0.93
CA SER A 208 -14.46 -20.12 -2.01
C SER A 208 -13.17 -19.79 -2.77
N SER A 209 -12.74 -18.53 -2.74
CA SER A 209 -11.43 -18.10 -3.25
C SER A 209 -10.27 -18.86 -2.62
N LEU A 210 -10.41 -19.38 -1.41
CA LEU A 210 -9.34 -20.17 -0.78
C LEU A 210 -9.12 -21.53 -1.46
N GLU A 211 -10.13 -22.06 -2.15
CA GLU A 211 -10.11 -23.38 -2.77
C GLU A 211 -10.00 -23.30 -4.29
N GLN A 212 -10.64 -22.31 -4.92
CA GLN A 212 -10.68 -22.16 -6.37
C GLN A 212 -10.60 -20.68 -6.75
N ASN A 213 -9.78 -20.38 -7.76
CA ASN A 213 -9.59 -19.02 -8.24
C ASN A 213 -10.53 -18.66 -9.41
N ASN A 214 -10.55 -17.39 -9.81
CA ASN A 214 -11.44 -16.85 -10.85
C ASN A 214 -11.14 -17.39 -12.27
N LEU A 215 -10.06 -18.16 -12.42
CA LEU A 215 -9.71 -18.88 -13.64
C LEU A 215 -10.10 -20.37 -13.57
N GLU A 216 -10.96 -20.74 -12.62
CA GLU A 216 -11.47 -22.09 -12.36
C GLU A 216 -10.39 -23.10 -11.93
N ASN A 217 -9.19 -22.66 -11.57
CA ASN A 217 -8.12 -23.53 -11.10
C ASN A 217 -8.18 -23.68 -9.58
N ALA A 218 -7.86 -24.87 -9.08
CA ALA A 218 -7.72 -25.10 -7.65
C ALA A 218 -6.51 -24.31 -7.11
N ASN A 219 -6.70 -23.64 -6.00
CA ASN A 219 -5.63 -23.01 -5.25
C ASN A 219 -4.88 -24.06 -4.41
N SER A 220 -3.57 -23.90 -4.26
CA SER A 220 -2.73 -24.81 -3.49
C SER A 220 -1.94 -24.03 -2.45
N SER A 221 -2.01 -24.43 -1.19
CA SER A 221 -1.23 -23.86 -0.09
C SER A 221 -0.09 -24.80 0.34
N GLY A 222 1.02 -24.22 0.77
CA GLY A 222 2.12 -24.94 1.39
C GLY A 222 1.88 -25.20 2.89
N ALA A 223 2.67 -26.09 3.49
CA ALA A 223 2.54 -26.45 4.92
C ALA A 223 2.81 -25.28 5.90
N THR A 224 3.34 -24.17 5.42
CA THR A 224 3.59 -22.93 6.19
C THR A 224 2.46 -21.91 6.08
N ASP A 225 1.49 -22.16 5.20
CA ASP A 225 0.44 -21.20 4.87
C ASP A 225 -0.80 -21.52 5.72
N VAL A 226 -1.02 -20.72 6.75
CA VAL A 226 -2.27 -20.77 7.50
C VAL A 226 -3.17 -19.67 6.97
N LEU A 227 -4.18 -20.05 6.20
CA LEU A 227 -5.14 -19.14 5.60
C LEU A 227 -6.38 -19.07 6.49
N PHE A 228 -6.79 -17.86 6.85
CA PHE A 228 -8.04 -17.59 7.55
C PHE A 228 -8.88 -16.64 6.73
N TRP A 229 -10.19 -16.90 6.68
CA TRP A 229 -11.15 -15.95 6.14
C TRP A 229 -11.48 -14.91 7.20
N CYS A 230 -11.20 -13.64 6.92
CA CYS A 230 -11.64 -12.52 7.75
C CYS A 230 -12.76 -11.78 7.03
N SER A 231 -13.91 -11.64 7.69
CA SER A 231 -15.03 -10.86 7.15
C SER A 231 -14.59 -9.40 6.93
N PRO A 232 -14.79 -8.81 5.74
CA PRO A 232 -14.43 -7.41 5.47
C PRO A 232 -15.28 -6.41 6.29
N SER A 233 -16.28 -6.87 7.05
CA SER A 233 -17.16 -6.02 7.84
C SER A 233 -17.33 -6.51 9.29
N PHE A 234 -17.00 -5.60 10.23
CA PHE A 234 -17.54 -5.42 11.59
C PHE A 234 -18.06 -6.66 12.35
N GLY A 235 -17.25 -7.71 12.48
CA GLY A 235 -17.49 -8.76 13.46
C GLY A 235 -16.65 -8.49 14.71
N GLY A 236 -17.27 -8.00 15.79
CA GLY A 236 -16.66 -7.87 17.12
C GLY A 236 -16.35 -9.23 17.79
N GLY A 237 -15.65 -10.11 17.07
CA GLY A 237 -15.13 -11.38 17.55
C GLY A 237 -13.62 -11.28 17.70
N TRP A 238 -13.12 -11.71 18.85
CA TRP A 238 -11.69 -11.88 19.10
C TRP A 238 -11.16 -12.96 18.15
N ILE A 239 -10.49 -12.56 17.07
CA ILE A 239 -9.73 -13.50 16.24
C ILE A 239 -8.34 -13.67 16.85
N VAL A 240 -7.97 -14.91 17.15
CA VAL A 240 -6.65 -15.27 17.67
C VAL A 240 -5.71 -15.43 16.47
N GLU A 241 -4.96 -14.38 16.13
CA GLU A 241 -3.97 -14.48 15.04
C GLU A 241 -2.62 -15.01 15.52
N THR A 242 -1.97 -15.77 14.63
CA THR A 242 -0.62 -16.30 14.75
C THR A 242 0.21 -15.63 13.67
N ILE A 243 1.35 -15.05 14.02
CA ILE A 243 2.31 -14.46 13.08
C ILE A 243 2.81 -15.57 12.16
N LEU A 244 2.58 -15.47 10.84
CA LEU A 244 3.18 -16.36 9.85
C LEU A 244 3.56 -15.63 8.54
N PRO A 245 4.59 -16.13 7.84
CA PRO A 245 5.35 -15.38 6.84
C PRO A 245 4.59 -15.19 5.53
N MET A 246 4.96 -14.11 4.83
CA MET A 246 4.51 -13.69 3.50
C MET A 246 4.25 -14.87 2.53
N ALA A 247 2.99 -15.03 2.10
CA ALA A 247 2.62 -15.93 1.01
C ALA A 247 2.70 -15.20 -0.34
N ILE A 248 3.37 -15.85 -1.31
CA ILE A 248 3.61 -15.35 -2.67
C ILE A 248 2.49 -15.85 -3.59
N TRP A 249 1.79 -14.93 -4.26
CA TRP A 249 0.87 -15.29 -5.37
C TRP A 249 1.42 -14.81 -6.71
N ILE A 250 1.45 -15.71 -7.69
CA ILE A 250 2.07 -15.50 -9.00
C ILE A 250 1.10 -14.74 -9.93
N VAL A 251 1.43 -13.50 -10.30
CA VAL A 251 0.77 -12.81 -11.43
C VAL A 251 1.55 -13.09 -12.71
N ALA A 252 0.96 -13.86 -13.62
CA ALA A 252 1.54 -14.12 -14.93
C ALA A 252 1.17 -13.02 -15.93
N PHE A 253 2.16 -12.24 -16.39
CA PHE A 253 1.95 -11.28 -17.48
C PHE A 253 1.94 -11.99 -18.83
N ARG A 254 0.98 -11.62 -19.70
CA ARG A 254 0.99 -11.99 -21.12
C ARG A 254 1.69 -10.87 -21.92
N PRO A 255 2.86 -11.09 -22.55
CA PRO A 255 3.42 -10.09 -23.45
C PRO A 255 2.53 -9.99 -24.70
N ARG A 256 2.16 -8.75 -25.09
CA ARG A 256 1.51 -8.51 -26.38
C ARG A 256 2.43 -8.93 -27.52
N ARG A 257 1.89 -9.67 -28.49
CA ARG A 257 2.59 -10.05 -29.73
C ARG A 257 3.00 -8.81 -30.51
N PHE A 258 4.30 -8.62 -30.71
CA PHE A 258 4.80 -7.96 -31.92
C PHE A 258 5.39 -9.03 -32.86
N LEU A 259 5.03 -8.89 -34.13
CA LEU A 259 5.25 -9.75 -35.28
C LEU A 259 6.48 -10.71 -35.26
N GLY A 260 6.19 -12.01 -35.44
CA GLY A 260 6.98 -12.89 -36.30
C GLY A 260 8.14 -13.71 -35.69
N ARG A 261 7.82 -14.87 -35.07
CA ARG A 261 8.45 -16.21 -35.22
C ARG A 261 8.21 -17.08 -33.95
N PRO A 262 7.97 -18.40 -34.06
CA PRO A 262 7.58 -19.22 -32.91
C PRO A 262 8.78 -19.98 -32.34
N ARG A 263 9.21 -19.63 -31.12
CA ARG A 263 9.79 -20.57 -30.13
C ARG A 263 9.50 -20.04 -28.73
N PHE A 264 8.40 -20.49 -28.14
CA PHE A 264 8.07 -20.20 -26.75
C PHE A 264 8.83 -21.18 -25.84
N ARG A 265 9.81 -20.70 -25.08
CA ARG A 265 10.11 -21.28 -23.77
C ARG A 265 9.21 -20.54 -22.78
N LEU A 266 8.37 -21.26 -22.06
CA LEU A 266 7.66 -20.74 -20.89
C LEU A 266 8.75 -20.37 -19.86
N GLY A 267 9.12 -19.09 -19.81
CA GLY A 267 9.93 -18.57 -18.71
C GLY A 267 8.98 -18.19 -17.60
N ILE A 268 8.99 -18.97 -16.51
CA ILE A 268 8.32 -18.59 -15.26
C ILE A 268 9.16 -17.44 -14.69
N TRP A 269 8.64 -16.22 -14.76
CA TRP A 269 9.17 -15.10 -14.01
C TRP A 269 8.41 -15.06 -12.69
N VAL A 270 9.05 -15.47 -11.61
CA VAL A 270 8.53 -15.30 -10.26
C VAL A 270 8.68 -13.82 -9.93
N LEU A 271 7.61 -13.04 -10.14
CA LEU A 271 7.52 -11.73 -9.51
C LEU A 271 7.07 -11.99 -8.07
N ARG A 272 7.91 -11.64 -7.09
CA ARG A 272 7.60 -11.74 -5.67
C ARG A 272 6.53 -10.69 -5.37
N LEU A 273 5.26 -11.09 -5.41
CA LEU A 273 4.14 -10.25 -5.03
C LEU A 273 3.75 -10.57 -3.59
N THR A 274 3.90 -9.57 -2.74
CA THR A 274 3.47 -9.56 -1.35
C THR A 274 2.00 -9.20 -1.31
N PHE A 275 1.14 -10.14 -0.92
CA PHE A 275 -0.23 -9.84 -0.57
C PHE A 275 -0.47 -10.28 0.87
N LEU A 276 -0.94 -9.34 1.69
CA LEU A 276 -1.46 -9.65 3.00
C LEU A 276 -2.90 -10.14 2.85
N LEU A 277 -3.15 -11.39 3.20
CA LEU A 277 -4.41 -11.74 3.83
C LEU A 277 -4.46 -11.03 5.17
N CYS A 278 -5.62 -10.43 5.47
CA CYS A 278 -5.97 -9.64 6.65
C CYS A 278 -4.96 -9.77 7.82
N SER A 279 -4.18 -8.73 8.10
CA SER A 279 -3.36 -8.67 9.32
C SER A 279 -4.10 -7.91 10.40
N GLN A 280 -4.52 -8.62 11.44
CA GLN A 280 -4.94 -8.06 12.71
C GLN A 280 -3.88 -8.39 13.75
N LYS A 281 -2.90 -7.50 13.93
CA LYS A 281 -1.93 -7.61 15.03
C LYS A 281 -2.67 -7.74 16.37
N ARG A 282 -2.19 -8.64 17.22
CA ARG A 282 -2.76 -8.86 18.56
C ARG A 282 -2.63 -7.58 19.40
N GLY A 283 -3.75 -6.92 19.65
CA GLY A 283 -3.91 -6.07 20.84
C GLY A 283 -4.19 -6.95 22.05
N TRP A 284 -3.30 -6.96 23.03
CA TRP A 284 -3.63 -7.38 24.39
C TRP A 284 -3.91 -6.14 25.25
N MET A 285 -4.84 -6.30 26.18
CA MET A 285 -5.34 -5.32 27.16
C MET A 285 -4.27 -4.42 27.79
#